data_AF-A0A2N3FAA6-F1
#
_entry.id   AF-A0A2N3FAA6-F1
#
_cell.length_a   1.000
_cell.length_b   1.000
_cell.length_c   1.000
_cell.angle_alpha   90.00
_cell.angle_beta   90.00
_cell.angle_gamma   90.00
#
_symmetry.space_group_name_H-M   'P 1'
#
loop_
_entity.id
_entity.type
_entity.pdbx_description
1 polymer ?
#
loop_
_entity_poly.entity_id
_entity_poly.type
_entity_poly.pdbx_seq_one_letter_code
_entity_poly.pdbx_strand_id
1 'polypeptide(L)'
;MIFSCSKCGTRHQLPDEQVAHRVLKVRCTGCSAIVIVRDPASAPPTATAWFVAIHGQQRGPLTIDEVAGLVGQGAVTAKTYAWRAGLAEWTKVVEVEELAHLVAGLGPGPDTERQPIVPEAARQAAEARHAEAEAARQAAEAEAARQAAVAEAARQAA
;
A
#
# COMPACT_ATOMS: atom_id res chain seq x y z
N MET A 1 -1.46 -2.55 -31.70
CA MET A 1 -1.56 -3.48 -30.54
C MET A 1 -2.53 -4.63 -30.81
N ILE A 2 -2.36 -5.78 -30.13
CA ILE A 2 -3.27 -6.94 -30.23
C ILE A 2 -4.17 -6.96 -28.99
N PHE A 3 -5.47 -7.11 -29.18
CA PHE A 3 -6.44 -7.30 -28.09
C PHE A 3 -7.27 -8.57 -28.30
N SER A 4 -7.72 -9.18 -27.21
CA SER A 4 -8.54 -10.39 -27.24
C SER A 4 -10.00 -10.04 -26.97
N CYS A 5 -10.93 -10.53 -27.80
CA CYS A 5 -12.36 -10.34 -27.56
C CYS A 5 -12.81 -11.14 -26.32
N SER A 6 -13.45 -10.49 -25.36
CA SER A 6 -13.94 -11.12 -24.13
C SER A 6 -15.05 -12.17 -24.33
N LYS A 7 -15.75 -12.17 -25.48
CA LYS A 7 -16.87 -13.08 -25.75
C LYS A 7 -16.49 -14.32 -26.57
N CYS A 8 -15.56 -14.18 -27.52
CA CYS A 8 -15.18 -15.28 -28.42
C CYS A 8 -13.67 -15.60 -28.39
N GLY A 9 -12.87 -14.88 -27.60
CA GLY A 9 -11.43 -15.09 -27.47
C GLY A 9 -10.60 -14.72 -28.71
N THR A 10 -11.25 -14.27 -29.80
CA THR A 10 -10.56 -13.92 -31.05
C THR A 10 -9.58 -12.77 -30.80
N ARG A 11 -8.34 -12.95 -31.26
CA ARG A 11 -7.33 -11.90 -31.27
C ARG A 11 -7.55 -10.98 -32.47
N HIS A 12 -7.63 -9.69 -32.20
CA HIS A 12 -7.79 -8.65 -33.18
C HIS A 12 -6.62 -7.68 -33.07
N GLN A 13 -6.14 -7.20 -34.21
CA GLN A 13 -5.04 -6.26 -34.30
C GLN A 13 -5.62 -4.88 -34.59
N LEU A 14 -5.43 -3.93 -33.67
CA LEU A 14 -5.73 -2.53 -33.94
C LEU A 14 -4.44 -1.80 -34.31
N PRO A 15 -4.49 -0.91 -35.32
CA PRO A 15 -3.40 0.03 -35.56
C PRO A 15 -3.25 0.93 -34.32
N ASP A 16 -2.04 0.98 -33.77
CA ASP A 16 -1.72 1.67 -32.52
C ASP A 16 -2.14 3.15 -32.55
N GLU A 17 -2.13 3.79 -33.72
CA GLU A 17 -2.56 5.17 -33.94
C GLU A 17 -4.02 5.42 -33.57
N GLN A 18 -4.90 4.41 -33.68
CA GLN A 18 -6.29 4.54 -33.27
C GLN A 18 -6.51 4.34 -31.78
N VAL A 19 -5.61 3.61 -31.11
CA VAL A 19 -5.76 3.24 -29.70
C VAL A 19 -5.03 4.20 -28.76
N ALA A 20 -3.92 4.78 -29.23
CA ALA A 20 -3.12 5.71 -28.46
C ALA A 20 -3.99 6.86 -27.90
N HIS A 21 -3.96 7.00 -26.57
CA HIS A 21 -4.63 8.08 -25.83
C HIS A 21 -6.17 8.09 -25.87
N ARG A 22 -6.85 6.99 -26.25
CA ARG A 22 -8.32 6.94 -26.29
C ARG A 22 -8.91 5.62 -25.78
N VAL A 23 -10.11 5.71 -25.21
CA VAL A 23 -10.95 4.54 -24.89
C VAL A 23 -11.87 4.28 -26.06
N LEU A 24 -11.64 3.21 -26.81
CA LEU A 24 -12.43 2.88 -28.00
C LEU A 24 -13.46 1.78 -27.72
N LYS A 25 -14.70 2.00 -28.16
CA LYS A 25 -15.76 0.98 -28.26
C LYS A 25 -15.60 0.24 -29.59
N VAL A 26 -14.85 -0.86 -29.58
CA VAL A 26 -14.57 -1.64 -30.77
C VAL A 26 -15.56 -2.79 -30.87
N ARG A 27 -16.25 -2.92 -32.00
CA ARG A 27 -17.11 -4.08 -32.26
C ARG A 27 -16.26 -5.22 -32.81
N CYS A 28 -16.30 -6.37 -32.13
CA CYS A 28 -15.66 -7.60 -32.58
C CYS A 28 -16.27 -8.07 -33.91
N THR A 29 -15.44 -8.33 -34.93
CA THR A 29 -15.89 -8.84 -36.23
C THR A 29 -16.30 -10.31 -36.20
N GLY A 30 -15.81 -11.09 -35.22
CA GLY A 30 -16.15 -12.51 -35.09
C GLY A 30 -17.50 -12.80 -34.42
N CYS A 31 -17.87 -12.04 -33.38
CA CYS A 31 -19.09 -12.30 -32.60
C CYS A 31 -19.97 -11.07 -32.36
N SER A 32 -19.64 -9.93 -32.96
CA SER A 32 -20.34 -8.65 -32.79
C SER A 32 -20.38 -8.09 -31.37
N ALA A 33 -19.66 -8.66 -30.40
CA ALA A 33 -19.55 -8.09 -29.06
C ALA A 33 -18.83 -6.73 -29.07
N ILE A 34 -19.33 -5.75 -28.33
CA ILE A 34 -18.67 -4.47 -28.13
C ILE A 34 -17.63 -4.65 -27.02
N VAL A 35 -16.35 -4.51 -27.36
CA VAL A 35 -15.21 -4.62 -26.45
C VAL A 35 -14.62 -3.21 -26.26
N ILE A 36 -14.47 -2.81 -25.00
CA ILE A 36 -13.82 -1.55 -24.65
C ILE A 36 -12.31 -1.80 -24.60
N VAL A 37 -11.55 -1.21 -25.53
CA VAL A 37 -10.09 -1.28 -25.52
C VAL A 37 -9.57 0.03 -24.92
N ARG A 38 -8.82 -0.07 -23.82
CA ARG A 38 -8.12 1.05 -23.17
C ARG A 38 -6.63 0.90 -23.41
N ASP A 39 -5.99 1.97 -23.88
CA ASP A 39 -4.53 2.04 -23.99
C ASP A 39 -3.90 2.22 -22.60
N PRO A 40 -2.95 1.38 -22.18
CA PRO A 40 -2.30 1.51 -20.86
C PRO A 40 -1.45 2.79 -20.75
N ALA A 41 -1.12 3.46 -21.86
CA ALA A 41 -0.43 4.76 -21.89
C ALA A 41 -1.39 5.97 -21.94
N SER A 42 -2.70 5.74 -21.92
CA SER A 42 -3.73 6.80 -21.90
C SER A 42 -4.11 7.28 -20.51
N ALA A 43 -3.44 6.79 -19.45
CA ALA A 43 -3.50 7.45 -18.15
C ALA A 43 -3.05 8.90 -18.35
N PRO A 44 -3.92 9.91 -18.17
CA PRO A 44 -3.52 11.28 -18.40
C PRO A 44 -2.38 11.60 -17.43
N PRO A 45 -1.28 12.24 -17.87
CA PRO A 45 -0.15 12.61 -17.00
C PRO A 45 -0.54 13.62 -15.90
N THR A 46 -1.79 14.05 -15.87
CA THR A 46 -2.42 14.92 -14.86
C THR A 46 -3.34 14.18 -13.89
N ALA A 47 -3.63 12.88 -14.08
CA ALA A 47 -4.36 12.13 -13.07
C ALA A 47 -3.42 11.81 -11.91
N THR A 48 -3.74 12.34 -10.73
CA THR A 48 -3.08 11.99 -9.47
C THR A 48 -2.98 10.48 -9.33
N ALA A 49 -1.75 9.96 -9.38
CA ALA A 49 -1.48 8.54 -9.19
C ALA A 49 -1.60 8.18 -7.70
N TRP A 50 -2.59 7.36 -7.38
CA TRP A 50 -2.88 6.88 -6.04
C TRP A 50 -2.35 5.46 -5.82
N PHE A 51 -1.88 5.21 -4.61
CA PHE A 51 -1.44 3.90 -4.14
C PHE A 51 -2.23 3.59 -2.88
N VAL A 52 -2.83 2.41 -2.79
CA VAL A 52 -3.60 1.97 -1.62
C VAL A 52 -3.04 0.67 -1.07
N ALA A 53 -3.07 0.51 0.25
CA ALA A 53 -2.61 -0.70 0.93
C ALA A 53 -3.80 -1.63 1.24
N ILE A 54 -4.01 -2.64 0.39
CA ILE A 54 -5.12 -3.59 0.51
C ILE A 54 -4.54 -4.94 0.98
N HIS A 55 -5.01 -5.46 2.11
CA HIS A 55 -4.52 -6.72 2.71
C HIS A 55 -2.98 -6.77 2.87
N GLY A 56 -2.33 -5.64 3.16
CA GLY A 56 -0.87 -5.57 3.30
C GLY A 56 -0.10 -5.60 1.98
N GLN A 57 -0.79 -5.44 0.84
CA GLN A 57 -0.17 -5.30 -0.47
C GLN A 57 -0.45 -3.90 -1.03
N GLN A 58 0.61 -3.24 -1.51
CA GLN A 58 0.48 -2.00 -2.25
C GLN A 58 -0.17 -2.29 -3.61
N ARG A 59 -1.25 -1.55 -3.92
CA ARG A 59 -1.88 -1.52 -5.23
C ARG A 59 -1.81 -0.10 -5.78
N GLY A 60 -1.17 0.05 -6.94
CA GLY A 60 -0.96 1.33 -7.60
C GLY A 60 0.03 1.24 -8.75
N PRO A 61 0.11 2.27 -9.60
CA PRO A 61 -0.67 3.52 -9.56
C PRO A 61 -2.12 3.33 -10.03
N LEU A 62 -3.07 3.86 -9.25
CA LEU A 62 -4.50 3.84 -9.51
C LEU A 62 -5.02 5.26 -9.68
N THR A 63 -6.09 5.42 -10.42
CA THR A 63 -6.86 6.67 -10.49
C THR A 63 -7.85 6.77 -9.32
N ILE A 64 -8.35 7.97 -9.03
CA ILE A 64 -9.34 8.18 -7.96
C ILE A 64 -10.64 7.39 -8.20
N ASP A 65 -11.03 7.20 -9.46
CA ASP A 65 -12.18 6.40 -9.88
C ASP A 65 -11.97 4.91 -9.58
N GLU A 66 -10.75 4.41 -9.81
CA GLU A 66 -10.38 3.03 -9.44
C GLU A 66 -10.37 2.83 -7.93
N VAL A 67 -9.87 3.82 -7.18
CA VAL A 67 -9.93 3.80 -5.71
C VAL A 67 -11.39 3.79 -5.24
N ALA A 68 -12.26 4.63 -5.82
CA ALA A 68 -13.69 4.64 -5.52
C ALA A 68 -14.36 3.28 -5.84
N GLY A 69 -13.99 2.66 -6.95
CA GLY A 69 -14.44 1.31 -7.30
C GLY A 69 -14.02 0.26 -6.26
N LEU A 70 -12.80 0.35 -5.73
CA LEU A 70 -12.30 -0.53 -4.66
C LEU A 70 -12.98 -0.25 -3.31
N VAL A 71 -13.36 1.00 -3.04
CA VAL A 71 -14.18 1.38 -1.88
C VAL A 71 -15.56 0.73 -1.98
N GLY A 72 -16.22 0.81 -3.14
CA GLY A 72 -17.52 0.16 -3.38
C GLY A 72 -17.46 -1.37 -3.26
N GLN A 73 -16.31 -1.97 -3.52
CA GLN A 73 -16.06 -3.41 -3.35
C GLN A 73 -15.70 -3.79 -1.90
N GLY A 74 -15.51 -2.83 -1.00
CA GLY A 74 -15.07 -3.05 0.37
C GLY A 74 -13.59 -3.42 0.51
N ALA A 75 -12.81 -3.35 -0.56
CA ALA A 75 -11.37 -3.59 -0.54
C ALA A 75 -10.59 -2.40 0.05
N VAL A 76 -11.11 -1.18 -0.13
CA VAL A 76 -10.61 0.05 0.48
C VAL A 76 -11.66 0.55 1.46
N THR A 77 -11.25 0.87 2.68
CA THR A 77 -12.12 1.34 3.77
C THR A 77 -11.56 2.62 4.36
N ALA A 78 -12.30 3.26 5.28
CA ALA A 78 -11.85 4.45 5.99
C ALA A 78 -10.48 4.30 6.69
N LYS A 79 -10.11 3.07 7.06
CA LYS A 79 -8.85 2.74 7.75
C LYS A 79 -7.73 2.31 6.81
N THR A 80 -8.01 2.17 5.51
CA THR A 80 -7.00 1.81 4.51
C THR A 80 -6.01 2.96 4.34
N TYR A 81 -4.73 2.65 4.21
CA TYR A 81 -3.71 3.65 3.89
C TYR A 81 -3.69 3.94 2.40
N ALA A 82 -3.68 5.22 2.06
CA ALA A 82 -3.51 5.73 0.72
C ALA A 82 -2.31 6.68 0.67
N TRP A 83 -1.61 6.66 -0.45
CA TRP A 83 -0.50 7.55 -0.73
C TRP A 83 -0.58 8.03 -2.17
N ARG A 84 -0.05 9.22 -2.43
CA ARG A 84 0.11 9.77 -3.77
C ARG A 84 1.42 10.54 -3.86
N ALA A 85 1.93 10.69 -5.07
CA ALA A 85 3.07 11.56 -5.33
C ALA A 85 2.76 12.99 -4.85
N GLY A 86 3.57 13.50 -3.92
CA GLY A 86 3.37 14.80 -3.26
C GLY A 86 2.89 14.73 -1.81
N LEU A 87 2.46 13.57 -1.31
CA LEU A 87 2.27 13.34 0.12
C LEU A 87 3.60 12.92 0.77
N ALA A 88 3.87 13.47 1.95
CA ALA A 88 5.08 13.17 2.72
C ALA A 88 5.12 11.70 3.18
N GLU A 89 3.95 11.15 3.56
CA GLU A 89 3.82 9.80 4.09
C GLU A 89 2.46 9.18 3.75
N TRP A 90 2.33 7.87 3.98
CA TRP A 90 1.08 7.14 3.82
C TRP A 90 0.02 7.66 4.79
N THR A 91 -1.10 8.14 4.27
CA THR A 91 -2.17 8.75 5.07
C THR A 91 -3.41 7.87 5.01
N LYS A 92 -4.21 7.78 6.07
CA LYS A 92 -5.47 7.02 5.99
C LYS A 92 -6.43 7.66 5.00
N VAL A 93 -7.19 6.82 4.32
CA VAL A 93 -8.22 7.23 3.36
C VAL A 93 -9.22 8.22 3.96
N VAL A 94 -9.56 8.09 5.25
CA VAL A 94 -10.43 9.03 5.96
C VAL A 94 -9.81 10.40 6.24
N GLU A 95 -8.48 10.48 6.34
CA GLU A 95 -7.75 11.72 6.62
C GLU A 95 -7.46 12.51 5.34
N VAL A 96 -7.46 11.83 4.20
CA VAL A 96 -7.34 12.46 2.88
C VAL A 96 -8.72 12.93 2.45
N GLU A 97 -9.00 14.24 2.48
CA GLU A 97 -10.32 14.78 2.13
C GLU A 97 -10.84 14.32 0.74
N GLU A 98 -9.92 14.18 -0.23
CA GLU A 98 -10.17 13.63 -1.57
C GLU A 98 -10.61 12.15 -1.58
N LEU A 99 -10.35 11.38 -0.52
CA LEU A 99 -10.79 9.98 -0.42
C LEU A 99 -11.79 9.77 0.72
N ALA A 100 -11.82 10.67 1.69
CA ALA A 100 -12.71 10.66 2.85
C ALA A 100 -14.18 10.68 2.42
N HIS A 101 -14.50 11.50 1.41
CA HIS A 101 -15.87 11.56 0.88
C HIS A 101 -16.31 10.25 0.24
N LEU A 102 -15.39 9.44 -0.29
CA LEU A 102 -15.69 8.13 -0.88
C LEU A 102 -16.08 7.10 0.19
N VAL A 103 -15.43 7.16 1.36
CA VAL A 103 -15.66 6.22 2.46
C VAL A 103 -16.68 6.70 3.49
N ALA A 104 -17.10 7.97 3.46
CA ALA A 104 -18.05 8.53 4.41
C ALA A 104 -19.43 7.84 4.41
N GLY A 105 -19.81 7.19 3.30
CA GLY A 105 -21.05 6.39 3.20
C GLY A 105 -20.93 4.97 3.75
N LEU A 106 -19.71 4.47 4.00
CA LEU A 106 -19.46 3.16 4.61
C LEU A 106 -19.32 3.39 6.12
N GLY A 107 -20.39 3.10 6.88
CA GLY A 107 -20.38 3.24 8.33
C GLY A 107 -19.16 2.58 9.00
N PRO A 108 -18.73 3.05 10.19
CA PRO A 108 -17.50 2.61 10.83
C PRO A 108 -17.51 1.09 11.06
N GLY A 109 -16.72 0.36 10.27
CA GLY A 109 -16.55 -1.08 10.40
C GLY A 109 -15.79 -1.47 11.68
N PRO A 110 -16.03 -2.68 12.22
CA PRO A 110 -15.48 -3.12 13.49
C PRO A 110 -13.95 -3.06 13.51
N ASP A 111 -13.44 -2.54 14.62
CA ASP A 111 -12.02 -2.33 14.87
C ASP A 111 -11.34 -3.67 15.14
N THR A 112 -10.40 -4.04 14.27
CA THR A 112 -9.43 -5.10 14.54
C THR A 112 -8.07 -4.51 14.24
N GLU A 113 -7.51 -3.91 15.30
CA GLU A 113 -6.14 -3.47 15.47
C GLU A 113 -5.16 -4.49 14.86
N ARG A 114 -4.56 -4.16 13.71
CA ARG A 114 -3.31 -4.78 13.26
C ARG A 114 -2.40 -3.74 12.60
N GLN A 115 -1.46 -3.27 13.43
CA GLN A 115 -0.19 -2.57 13.22
C GLN A 115 0.07 -1.87 11.85
N PRO A 116 0.44 -0.57 11.83
CA PRO A 116 0.80 0.16 10.61
C PRO A 116 2.12 -0.34 10.00
N ILE A 117 2.12 -0.53 8.68
CA ILE A 117 3.31 -0.86 7.89
C ILE A 117 4.15 0.39 7.62
N VAL A 118 5.13 0.63 8.50
CA VAL A 118 6.31 1.45 8.20
C VAL A 118 7.19 0.76 7.15
N PRO A 119 7.90 1.51 6.26
CA PRO A 119 8.85 0.92 5.32
C PRO A 119 9.88 0.03 6.05
N GLU A 120 10.19 -1.14 5.51
CA GLU A 120 11.11 -2.13 6.12
C GLU A 120 12.44 -1.50 6.55
N ALA A 121 12.97 -0.58 5.74
CA ALA A 121 14.20 0.16 6.05
C ALA A 121 14.09 1.06 7.29
N ALA A 122 12.92 1.68 7.53
CA ALA A 122 12.67 2.51 8.70
C ALA A 122 12.46 1.67 9.96
N ARG A 123 11.86 0.49 9.79
CA ARG A 123 11.69 -0.50 10.86
C ARG A 123 13.04 -1.08 11.30
N GLN A 124 13.87 -1.49 10.34
CA GLN A 124 15.22 -2.00 10.59
C GLN A 124 16.11 -0.97 11.31
N ALA A 125 16.00 0.32 10.95
CA ALA A 125 16.73 1.38 11.63
C ALA A 125 16.25 1.62 13.08
N ALA A 126 14.97 1.39 13.37
CA ALA A 126 14.43 1.51 14.73
C ALA A 126 14.78 0.28 15.60
N GLU A 127 14.71 -0.92 15.03
CA GLU A 127 15.09 -2.18 15.68
C GLU A 127 16.59 -2.19 16.02
N ALA A 128 17.45 -1.69 15.14
CA ALA A 128 18.89 -1.55 15.41
C ALA A 128 19.16 -0.66 16.64
N ARG A 129 18.52 0.52 16.71
CA ARG A 129 18.69 1.47 17.83
C ARG A 129 18.20 0.92 19.17
N HIS A 130 17.12 0.14 19.17
CA HIS A 130 16.64 -0.52 20.38
C HIS A 130 17.55 -1.66 20.84
N ALA A 131 18.07 -2.46 19.90
CA ALA A 131 19.03 -3.53 20.21
C ALA A 131 20.33 -2.95 20.81
N GLU A 132 20.84 -1.84 20.28
CA GLU A 132 22.01 -1.13 20.81
C GLU A 132 21.75 -0.57 22.23
N ALA A 133 20.57 0.00 22.47
CA ALA A 133 20.21 0.53 23.79
C ALA A 133 19.98 -0.58 24.84
N GLU A 134 19.47 -1.74 24.43
CA GLU A 134 19.26 -2.88 25.33
C GLU A 134 20.57 -3.59 25.67
N ALA A 135 21.46 -3.76 24.69
CA ALA A 135 22.80 -4.30 24.92
C ALA A 135 23.60 -3.45 25.91
N ALA A 136 23.48 -2.11 25.84
CA ALA A 136 24.11 -1.20 26.79
C ALA A 136 23.57 -1.36 28.23
N ARG A 137 22.25 -1.55 28.39
CA ARG A 137 21.64 -1.80 29.71
C ARG A 137 22.06 -3.15 30.29
N GLN A 138 22.04 -4.21 29.48
CA GLN A 138 22.46 -5.55 29.91
C GLN A 138 23.95 -5.59 30.29
N ALA A 139 24.80 -4.87 29.56
CA ALA A 139 26.21 -4.74 29.92
C ALA A 139 26.39 -4.03 31.27
N ALA A 140 25.66 -2.94 31.52
CA ALA A 140 25.70 -2.22 32.79
C ALA A 140 25.17 -3.05 33.97
N GLU A 141 24.10 -3.81 33.75
CA GLU A 141 23.51 -4.66 34.79
C GLU A 141 24.39 -5.88 35.08
N ALA A 142 25.02 -6.47 34.05
CA ALA A 142 25.99 -7.54 34.23
C ALA A 142 27.28 -7.06 34.93
N GLU A 143 27.73 -5.83 34.66
CA GLU A 143 28.84 -5.18 35.38
C GLU A 143 28.48 -5.00 36.85
N ALA A 144 27.29 -4.47 37.15
CA ALA A 144 26.80 -4.28 38.52
C ALA A 144 26.67 -5.60 39.28
N ALA A 145 26.17 -6.66 38.62
CA ALA A 145 26.07 -7.99 39.20
C ALA A 145 27.45 -8.61 39.51
N ARG A 146 28.42 -8.45 38.59
CA ARG A 146 29.82 -8.88 38.82
C ARG A 146 30.42 -8.16 40.02
N GLN A 147 30.23 -6.84 40.13
CA GLN A 147 30.75 -6.05 41.24
C GLN A 147 30.10 -6.42 42.58
N ALA A 148 28.79 -6.66 42.60
CA ALA A 148 28.07 -7.11 43.79
C ALA A 148 28.58 -8.47 44.28
N ALA A 149 28.81 -9.42 43.38
CA ALA A 149 29.37 -10.74 43.71
C ALA A 149 30.78 -10.64 44.30
N VAL A 150 31.64 -9.78 43.75
CA VAL A 150 33.00 -9.53 44.28
C VAL A 150 32.94 -8.90 45.68
N ALA A 151 32.04 -7.94 45.90
CA ALA A 151 31.87 -7.29 47.20
C ALA A 151 31.27 -8.22 48.27
N GLU A 152 30.42 -9.17 47.88
CA GLU A 152 29.89 -10.19 48.79
C GLU A 152 30.95 -11.23 49.15
N ALA A 153 31.74 -11.71 48.18
CA ALA A 153 32.85 -12.63 48.44
C ALA A 153 33.92 -12.02 49.37
N ALA A 154 34.22 -10.72 49.24
CA ALA A 154 35.13 -10.02 50.13
C ALA A 154 34.61 -9.90 51.57
N ARG A 155 33.29 -9.79 51.75
CA ARG A 155 32.65 -9.73 53.08
C ARG A 155 32.62 -11.07 53.80
N GLN A 156 32.56 -12.18 53.05
CA GLN A 156 32.54 -13.54 53.62
C GLN A 156 33.93 -14.06 54.03
N ALA A 157 35.00 -13.44 53.53
CA ALA A 157 36.39 -13.84 53.81
C ALA A 157 37.05 -13.07 54.97
N ALA A 158 36.32 -12.17 55.63
CA ALA A 158 36.75 -11.35 56.77
C ALA A 158 36.11 -11.85 58.08
#